data_AF-A0A7C4MTH4-F1
#
_entry.id   AF-A0A7C4MTH4-F1
#
_cell.length_a   1.000
_cell.length_b   1.000
_cell.length_c   1.000
_cell.angle_alpha   90.00
_cell.angle_beta   90.00
_cell.angle_gamma   90.00
#
_symmetry.space_group_name_H-M   'P 1'
#
loop_
_entity.id
_entity.type
_entity.pdbx_description
1 polymer ?
#
loop_
_entity_poly.entity_id
_entity_poly.type
_entity_poly.pdbx_seq_one_letter_code
_entity_poly.pdbx_strand_id
1 'polypeptide(L)'
;MPGLPARRCRTHRPKHPSVLSSPMSFHCQEQRPAAWFPSSGSPPGRPWARACMIAFAAALGSPAEITLHAADGANEPALRRYEYRRVEMAVDFLVTLYAEQENAAQQAAEAAFERIRELNDVFSDYDADSELRKLCETAGRGESAAVSADLWNVLEKAQHIAELSDGAFDITCGNVVRLWRRARRQRELPPPNLLKEAMRTTGRELLRLDPQQRTAELLREGMRLDLGGIAKGYATAAALEVLRRRGIRMAMIDAGGDLCLGDAPPGTAGWTVGVAPRGPNGPPRWILSTQRQAVATSGDMWQFVVIDGKRYSHIVDPRTGLGLTNRLHCTIVHPDGPTADALATAVSVLGIERGLKLIESVPNAAGLLVPVEEPDDRIVASSRWSKLAVSPRRTDRAP
;
A
#
# COMPACT_ATOMS: atom_id res chain seq x y z
N MET A 1 7.38 -19.83 80.12
CA MET A 1 6.82 -21.15 80.46
C MET A 1 5.32 -21.02 80.64
N PRO A 2 4.50 -22.02 80.27
CA PRO A 2 4.69 -23.05 79.25
C PRO A 2 3.43 -23.17 78.33
N GLY A 3 3.38 -23.92 77.22
CA GLY A 3 4.34 -24.88 76.69
C GLY A 3 3.96 -25.41 75.29
N LEU A 4 5.00 -25.67 74.51
CA LEU A 4 5.14 -26.69 73.45
C LEU A 4 5.10 -28.11 74.08
N PRO A 5 4.90 -29.25 73.35
CA PRO A 5 5.80 -29.81 72.30
C PRO A 5 5.11 -30.57 71.14
N ALA A 6 5.63 -30.65 69.90
CA ALA A 6 6.79 -31.35 69.32
C ALA A 6 6.78 -32.91 69.36
N ARG A 7 6.91 -33.54 68.18
CA ARG A 7 7.60 -34.84 67.83
C ARG A 7 7.36 -35.11 66.33
N ARG A 8 8.32 -35.26 65.39
CA ARG A 8 9.59 -36.01 65.19
C ARG A 8 9.44 -37.22 64.24
N CYS A 9 10.14 -37.10 63.10
CA CYS A 9 10.92 -38.05 62.27
C CYS A 9 10.78 -39.58 62.37
N ARG A 10 10.87 -40.24 61.19
CA ARG A 10 11.86 -41.28 60.77
C ARG A 10 11.56 -41.70 59.31
N THR A 11 12.38 -41.38 58.30
CA THR A 11 13.56 -42.12 57.75
C THR A 11 13.35 -43.59 57.39
N HIS A 12 13.43 -43.94 56.09
CA HIS A 12 14.25 -45.05 55.59
C HIS A 12 14.45 -45.02 54.05
N ARG A 13 15.71 -44.84 53.62
CA ARG A 13 16.38 -45.45 52.45
C ARG A 13 17.01 -46.79 52.91
N PRO A 14 17.67 -47.66 52.09
CA PRO A 14 18.15 -47.52 50.68
C PRO A 14 18.00 -48.79 49.79
N LYS A 15 18.36 -48.71 48.48
CA LYS A 15 19.53 -49.39 47.84
C LYS A 15 19.46 -49.39 46.29
N HIS A 16 20.59 -49.00 45.67
CA HIS A 16 21.02 -49.10 44.25
C HIS A 16 21.45 -50.56 43.90
N PRO A 17 21.61 -51.00 42.61
CA PRO A 17 22.64 -50.56 41.60
C PRO A 17 22.10 -50.42 40.14
N SER A 18 22.43 -49.37 39.37
CA SER A 18 23.53 -49.22 38.37
C SER A 18 23.67 -50.30 37.28
N VAL A 19 23.37 -49.97 36.00
CA VAL A 19 24.08 -50.45 34.78
C VAL A 19 24.01 -49.39 33.66
N LEU A 20 25.13 -49.22 32.96
CA LEU A 20 25.44 -48.36 31.82
C LEU A 20 24.77 -48.76 30.50
N SER A 21 24.50 -47.81 29.60
CA SER A 21 25.07 -47.76 28.22
C SER A 21 24.51 -46.56 27.42
N SER A 22 25.44 -45.86 26.75
CA SER A 22 25.21 -44.72 25.84
C SER A 22 24.75 -45.18 24.44
N PRO A 23 24.85 -44.36 23.38
CA PRO A 23 23.79 -43.51 22.83
C PRO A 23 23.35 -43.97 21.42
N MET A 24 22.10 -43.74 21.03
CA MET A 24 21.71 -43.83 19.60
C MET A 24 21.64 -42.44 18.98
N SER A 25 22.71 -42.09 18.27
CA SER A 25 22.65 -41.17 17.15
C SER A 25 22.19 -41.93 15.92
N PHE A 26 21.15 -41.45 15.23
CA PHE A 26 20.96 -41.75 13.81
C PHE A 26 20.95 -40.42 13.06
N HIS A 27 21.89 -40.33 12.12
CA HIS A 27 22.07 -39.26 11.18
C HIS A 27 21.33 -39.61 9.88
N CYS A 28 20.81 -38.57 9.22
CA CYS A 28 20.64 -38.44 7.77
C CYS A 28 19.64 -39.36 7.04
N GLN A 29 18.55 -38.77 6.54
CA GLN A 29 18.37 -38.67 5.07
C GLN A 29 17.33 -37.61 4.71
N GLU A 30 17.76 -36.70 3.84
CA GLU A 30 16.92 -35.78 3.08
C GLU A 30 15.83 -36.53 2.31
N GLN A 31 14.58 -36.10 2.43
CA GLN A 31 13.57 -36.31 1.38
C GLN A 31 12.75 -35.03 1.18
N ARG A 32 13.04 -34.37 0.06
CA ARG A 32 12.23 -33.31 -0.55
C ARG A 32 10.83 -33.87 -0.89
N PRO A 33 9.73 -33.16 -0.60
CA PRO A 33 8.47 -33.46 -1.26
C PRO A 33 8.42 -32.79 -2.63
N ALA A 34 8.15 -33.66 -3.61
CA ALA A 34 7.99 -33.44 -5.03
C ALA A 34 7.23 -32.17 -5.45
N ALA A 35 7.76 -31.54 -6.49
CA ALA A 35 7.04 -30.66 -7.39
C ALA A 35 5.84 -31.39 -7.98
N TRP A 36 4.65 -30.81 -7.81
CA TRP A 36 3.42 -31.27 -8.46
C TRP A 36 3.14 -30.32 -9.64
N PHE A 37 3.39 -30.81 -10.85
CA PHE A 37 2.88 -30.22 -12.08
C PHE A 37 1.41 -30.62 -12.24
N PRO A 38 0.48 -29.68 -12.53
CA PRO A 38 -0.77 -30.04 -13.16
C PRO A 38 -0.60 -30.08 -14.68
N SER A 39 -0.88 -31.27 -15.23
CA SER A 39 -1.10 -31.53 -16.64
C SER A 39 -2.30 -30.74 -17.18
N SER A 40 -2.08 -30.12 -18.34
CA SER A 40 -3.01 -29.75 -19.41
C SER A 40 -4.51 -30.02 -19.18
N GLY A 41 -5.26 -28.93 -19.04
CA GLY A 41 -6.71 -28.89 -19.24
C GLY A 41 -7.11 -27.46 -19.60
N SER A 42 -7.24 -27.16 -20.89
CA SER A 42 -7.80 -25.89 -21.39
C SER A 42 -9.28 -25.81 -21.05
N PRO A 43 -9.77 -24.65 -20.57
CA PRO A 43 -10.98 -24.10 -21.18
C PRO A 43 -10.99 -22.54 -21.21
N PRO A 44 -12.09 -21.94 -21.67
CA PRO A 44 -12.30 -21.39 -23.00
C PRO A 44 -11.89 -19.91 -23.12
N GLY A 45 -11.64 -19.48 -24.36
CA GLY A 45 -11.13 -18.15 -24.65
C GLY A 45 -12.15 -17.01 -24.62
N ARG A 46 -11.57 -15.83 -24.92
CA ARG A 46 -12.14 -14.55 -25.37
C ARG A 46 -12.46 -13.53 -24.26
N PRO A 47 -12.62 -12.23 -24.59
CA PRO A 47 -11.72 -11.38 -25.39
C PRO A 47 -11.60 -9.96 -24.79
N TRP A 48 -10.47 -9.26 -24.96
CA TRP A 48 -10.49 -7.81 -25.24
C TRP A 48 -9.08 -7.31 -25.63
N ALA A 49 -8.78 -7.38 -26.92
CA ALA A 49 -8.06 -6.30 -27.56
C ALA A 49 -9.12 -5.26 -27.96
N ARG A 50 -8.95 -4.00 -27.56
CA ARG A 50 -9.76 -2.89 -28.09
C ARG A 50 -8.84 -1.88 -28.75
N ALA A 51 -8.77 -1.98 -30.07
CA ALA A 51 -8.34 -0.92 -30.96
C ALA A 51 -9.34 0.24 -30.88
N CYS A 52 -8.84 1.47 -30.70
CA CYS A 52 -9.62 2.66 -30.94
C CYS A 52 -9.58 2.97 -32.45
N MET A 53 -10.72 2.80 -33.13
CA MET A 53 -10.93 3.33 -34.47
C MET A 53 -11.32 4.81 -34.35
N ILE A 54 -10.57 5.69 -35.01
CA ILE A 54 -10.95 7.09 -35.24
C ILE A 54 -11.35 7.22 -36.72
N ALA A 55 -12.54 7.76 -36.96
CA ALA A 55 -13.08 8.01 -38.28
C ALA A 55 -12.42 9.25 -38.92
N PHE A 56 -11.98 9.13 -40.17
CA PHE A 56 -11.57 10.25 -41.02
C PHE A 56 -12.69 10.56 -42.01
N ALA A 57 -13.15 11.82 -42.02
CA ALA A 57 -14.00 12.36 -43.06
C ALA A 57 -13.12 12.94 -44.18
N ALA A 58 -13.23 12.39 -45.38
CA ALA A 58 -12.59 12.90 -46.58
C ALA A 58 -13.46 14.01 -47.21
N ALA A 59 -12.88 15.17 -47.47
CA ALA A 59 -13.44 16.18 -48.36
C ALA A 59 -12.42 16.46 -49.46
N LEU A 60 -12.86 16.25 -50.71
CA LEU A 60 -12.11 16.42 -51.95
C LEU A 60 -12.06 17.90 -52.35
N GLY A 61 -10.87 18.37 -52.74
CA GLY A 61 -10.65 19.66 -53.39
C GLY A 61 -9.27 19.70 -54.05
N SER A 62 -9.24 19.97 -55.35
CA SER A 62 -8.10 19.94 -56.29
C SER A 62 -7.08 21.10 -56.12
N PRO A 63 -5.90 21.03 -56.80
CA PRO A 63 -4.64 21.58 -56.28
C PRO A 63 -4.38 23.02 -56.74
N ALA A 64 -3.67 23.78 -55.91
CA ALA A 64 -2.95 24.98 -56.32
C ALA A 64 -1.49 24.83 -55.83
N GLU A 65 -0.56 25.00 -56.76
CA GLU A 65 0.88 24.92 -56.55
C GLU A 65 1.34 25.88 -55.46
N ILE A 66 2.00 25.34 -54.44
CA ILE A 66 2.76 26.12 -53.46
C ILE A 66 4.19 25.63 -53.49
N THR A 67 5.07 26.55 -53.86
CA THR A 67 6.51 26.43 -53.94
C THR A 67 7.09 25.95 -52.61
N LEU A 68 7.79 24.82 -52.61
CA LEU A 68 8.50 24.28 -51.46
C LEU A 68 9.69 25.21 -51.12
N HIS A 69 9.57 25.95 -50.02
CA HIS A 69 10.74 26.30 -49.23
C HIS A 69 10.92 25.22 -48.16
N ALA A 70 11.88 24.32 -48.39
CA ALA A 70 12.42 23.45 -47.36
C ALA A 70 13.13 24.33 -46.33
N ALA A 71 12.38 24.81 -45.33
CA ALA A 71 12.97 25.09 -44.05
C ALA A 71 13.21 23.72 -43.40
N ASP A 72 14.47 23.39 -43.18
CA ASP A 72 14.90 22.29 -42.32
C ASP A 72 14.37 22.54 -40.90
N GLY A 73 13.09 22.26 -40.69
CA GLY A 73 12.54 22.00 -39.38
C GLY A 73 13.11 20.66 -38.95
N ALA A 74 14.16 20.71 -38.14
CA ALA A 74 14.58 19.54 -37.37
C ALA A 74 13.31 18.94 -36.74
N ASN A 75 12.94 17.76 -37.22
CA ASN A 75 11.77 17.02 -36.77
C ASN A 75 12.06 16.65 -35.30
N GLU A 76 11.67 17.50 -34.36
CA GLU A 76 11.82 17.20 -32.94
C GLU A 76 11.15 15.84 -32.72
N PRO A 77 11.89 14.83 -32.23
CA PRO A 77 11.35 13.50 -32.09
C PRO A 77 10.12 13.55 -31.19
N ALA A 78 8.95 13.31 -31.80
CA ALA A 78 7.68 13.41 -31.11
C ALA A 78 7.62 12.37 -29.99
N LEU A 79 7.48 12.84 -28.75
CA LEU A 79 7.31 11.99 -27.58
C LEU A 79 6.08 11.09 -27.74
N ARG A 80 6.26 9.79 -27.53
CA ARG A 80 5.22 8.78 -27.60
C ARG A 80 4.91 8.24 -26.22
N ARG A 81 3.65 7.88 -26.00
CA ARG A 81 3.18 7.25 -24.76
C ARG A 81 3.51 5.76 -24.78
N TYR A 82 4.09 5.29 -23.68
CA TYR A 82 4.34 3.88 -23.42
C TYR A 82 3.75 3.46 -22.08
N GLU A 83 3.30 2.21 -21.99
CA GLU A 83 2.69 1.63 -20.82
C GLU A 83 3.27 0.24 -20.56
N TYR A 84 3.72 0.01 -19.33
CA TYR A 84 4.27 -1.27 -18.90
C TYR A 84 3.61 -1.68 -17.60
N ARG A 85 3.26 -2.95 -17.48
CA ARG A 85 2.49 -3.47 -16.34
C ARG A 85 3.18 -4.72 -15.76
N ARG A 86 3.32 -4.77 -14.44
CA ARG A 86 3.86 -5.93 -13.71
C ARG A 86 3.21 -6.04 -12.33
N VAL A 87 3.06 -7.27 -11.87
CA VAL A 87 2.67 -7.53 -10.48
C VAL A 87 3.92 -7.47 -9.61
N GLU A 88 3.96 -6.52 -8.69
CA GLU A 88 5.01 -6.34 -7.69
C GLU A 88 4.33 -6.00 -6.35
N MET A 89 4.92 -6.36 -5.21
CA MET A 89 4.30 -6.16 -3.87
C MET A 89 2.84 -6.68 -3.77
N ALA A 90 2.53 -7.76 -4.51
CA ALA A 90 1.19 -8.33 -4.65
C ALA A 90 0.10 -7.38 -5.21
N VAL A 91 0.51 -6.31 -5.90
CA VAL A 91 -0.35 -5.32 -6.56
C VAL A 91 0.05 -5.21 -8.02
N ASP A 92 -0.91 -4.89 -8.88
CA ASP A 92 -0.66 -4.65 -10.29
C ASP A 92 -0.16 -3.21 -10.49
N PHE A 93 1.15 -3.07 -10.75
CA PHE A 93 1.79 -1.78 -11.02
C PHE A 93 1.73 -1.45 -12.50
N LEU A 94 1.28 -0.23 -12.83
CA LEU A 94 1.31 0.34 -14.17
C LEU A 94 2.28 1.54 -14.20
N VAL A 95 3.31 1.42 -15.04
CA VAL A 95 4.21 2.52 -15.38
C VAL A 95 3.76 3.10 -16.72
N THR A 96 3.30 4.34 -16.70
CA THR A 96 3.00 5.11 -17.91
C THR A 96 4.06 6.18 -18.09
N LEU A 97 4.66 6.32 -19.26
CA LEU A 97 5.66 7.36 -19.51
C LEU A 97 5.68 7.84 -20.96
N TYR A 98 6.28 9.00 -21.18
CA TYR A 98 6.51 9.56 -22.51
C TYR A 98 8.01 9.58 -22.84
N ALA A 99 8.37 9.02 -23.98
CA ALA A 99 9.74 8.97 -24.50
C ALA A 99 9.76 9.01 -26.03
N GLU A 100 10.90 9.36 -26.61
CA GLU A 100 11.08 9.40 -28.07
C GLU A 100 11.18 8.01 -28.68
N GLN A 101 11.79 7.07 -27.94
CA GLN A 101 12.12 5.73 -28.40
C GLN A 101 11.60 4.69 -27.41
N GLU A 102 11.02 3.62 -27.95
CA GLU A 102 10.47 2.51 -27.16
C GLU A 102 11.54 1.80 -26.33
N ASN A 103 12.74 1.63 -26.87
CA ASN A 103 13.84 0.99 -26.14
C ASN A 103 14.22 1.79 -24.88
N ALA A 104 14.31 3.12 -24.99
CA ALA A 104 14.57 3.98 -23.83
C ALA A 104 13.43 3.91 -22.81
N ALA A 105 12.18 3.90 -23.28
CA ALA A 105 11.00 3.73 -22.43
C ALA A 105 11.02 2.40 -21.66
N GLN A 106 11.31 1.31 -22.35
CA GLN A 106 11.36 -0.03 -21.78
C GLN A 106 12.48 -0.15 -20.74
N GLN A 107 13.68 0.34 -21.04
CA GLN A 107 14.80 0.30 -20.09
C GLN A 107 14.53 1.13 -18.83
N ALA A 108 13.86 2.26 -18.97
CA ALA A 108 13.50 3.09 -17.82
C ALA A 108 12.38 2.45 -16.98
N ALA A 109 11.37 1.86 -17.62
CA ALA A 109 10.33 1.11 -16.93
C ALA A 109 10.89 -0.12 -16.20
N GLU A 110 11.82 -0.85 -16.81
CA GLU A 110 12.54 -1.96 -16.16
C GLU A 110 13.22 -1.50 -14.88
N ALA A 111 13.95 -0.38 -14.93
CA ALA A 111 14.62 0.16 -13.75
C ALA A 111 13.65 0.63 -12.66
N ALA A 112 12.48 1.15 -13.04
CA ALA A 112 11.43 1.49 -12.10
C ALA A 112 10.86 0.23 -11.42
N PHE A 113 10.63 -0.86 -12.16
CA PHE A 113 10.18 -2.13 -11.59
C PHE A 113 11.24 -2.79 -10.73
N GLU A 114 12.52 -2.75 -11.12
CA GLU A 114 13.62 -3.22 -10.28
C GLU A 114 13.61 -2.51 -8.94
N ARG A 115 13.43 -1.18 -8.96
CA ARG A 115 13.35 -0.40 -7.74
C ARG A 115 12.17 -0.79 -6.85
N ILE A 116 11.01 -1.10 -7.44
CA ILE A 116 9.85 -1.57 -6.67
C ILE A 116 10.14 -2.94 -6.05
N ARG A 117 10.84 -3.82 -6.75
CA ARG A 117 11.24 -5.14 -6.24
C ARG A 117 12.22 -5.03 -5.06
N GLU A 118 13.24 -4.19 -5.18
CA GLU A 118 14.15 -3.89 -4.06
C GLU A 118 13.37 -3.42 -2.82
N LEU A 119 12.36 -2.58 -3.01
CA LEU A 119 11.50 -2.10 -1.92
C LEU A 119 10.60 -3.19 -1.36
N ASN A 120 10.20 -4.18 -2.16
CA ASN A 120 9.49 -5.36 -1.66
C ASN A 120 10.37 -6.16 -0.69
N ASP A 121 11.66 -6.32 -1.00
CA ASP A 121 12.64 -6.98 -0.13
C ASP A 121 12.88 -6.21 1.19
N VAL A 122 12.52 -4.91 1.22
CA VAL A 122 12.58 -4.10 2.44
C VAL A 122 11.26 -4.17 3.22
N PHE A 123 10.13 -3.97 2.55
CA PHE A 123 8.84 -3.66 3.21
C PHE A 123 7.90 -4.85 3.40
N SER A 124 8.15 -5.99 2.76
CA SER A 124 7.22 -7.12 2.81
C SER A 124 7.00 -7.62 4.25
N ASP A 125 5.76 -7.75 4.68
CA ASP A 125 5.42 -8.36 5.97
C ASP A 125 5.09 -9.87 5.84
N TYR A 126 5.16 -10.41 4.62
CA TYR A 126 5.00 -11.83 4.30
C TYR A 126 6.34 -12.54 4.16
N ASP A 127 7.34 -11.86 3.60
CA ASP A 127 8.65 -12.45 3.30
C ASP A 127 9.54 -12.43 4.53
N ALA A 128 9.87 -13.62 5.04
CA ALA A 128 10.71 -13.79 6.22
C ALA A 128 12.11 -13.19 6.06
N ASP A 129 12.62 -13.11 4.83
CA ASP A 129 13.95 -12.57 4.54
C ASP A 129 13.97 -11.05 4.37
N SER A 130 12.80 -10.41 4.35
CA SER A 130 12.72 -8.95 4.23
C SER A 130 13.31 -8.21 5.43
N GLU A 131 13.77 -7.00 5.18
CA GLU A 131 14.32 -6.15 6.25
C GLU A 131 13.31 -5.88 7.36
N LEU A 132 12.05 -5.58 7.01
CA LEU A 132 10.97 -5.35 7.98
C LEU A 132 10.76 -6.58 8.89
N ARG A 133 10.80 -7.79 8.33
CA ARG A 133 10.62 -9.02 9.10
C ARG A 133 11.80 -9.30 10.01
N LYS A 134 13.03 -9.09 9.55
CA LYS A 134 14.24 -9.16 10.38
C LYS A 134 14.20 -8.16 11.54
N LEU A 135 13.74 -6.93 11.30
CA LEU A 135 13.50 -5.97 12.38
C LEU A 135 12.45 -6.47 13.37
N CYS A 136 11.35 -7.08 12.90
CA CYS A 136 10.35 -7.64 13.81
C CYS A 136 10.87 -8.81 14.66
N GLU A 137 11.95 -9.49 14.26
CA GLU A 137 12.53 -10.61 15.03
C GLU A 137 13.31 -10.14 16.26
N THR A 138 13.75 -8.88 16.30
CA THR A 138 14.43 -8.27 17.46
C THR A 138 13.46 -7.76 18.53
N ALA A 139 12.15 -7.83 18.26
CA ALA A 139 11.11 -7.29 19.11
C ALA A 139 11.17 -7.84 20.55
N GLY A 140 11.21 -6.93 21.53
CA GLY A 140 11.27 -7.24 22.95
C GLY A 140 12.64 -7.66 23.49
N ARG A 141 13.69 -7.69 22.66
CA ARG A 141 15.05 -8.06 23.09
C ARG A 141 15.87 -6.93 23.71
N GLY A 142 15.34 -5.70 23.68
CA GLY A 142 16.09 -4.49 24.08
C GLY A 142 17.18 -4.11 23.08
N GLU A 143 17.07 -4.60 21.84
CA GLU A 143 18.02 -4.37 20.76
C GLU A 143 17.50 -3.24 19.85
N SER A 144 18.31 -2.18 19.71
CA SER A 144 18.09 -1.16 18.69
C SER A 144 18.83 -1.59 17.41
N ALA A 145 18.08 -1.87 16.35
CA ALA A 145 18.63 -2.38 15.09
C ALA A 145 18.78 -1.26 14.07
N ALA A 146 19.94 -1.17 13.41
CA ALA A 146 20.14 -0.28 12.27
C ALA A 146 19.24 -0.69 11.11
N VAL A 147 18.64 0.30 10.45
CA VAL A 147 17.77 0.09 9.30
C VAL A 147 18.28 0.86 8.07
N SER A 148 17.91 0.38 6.88
CA SER A 148 18.18 1.04 5.62
C SER A 148 17.51 2.40 5.57
N ALA A 149 17.98 3.25 4.64
CA ALA A 149 17.36 4.56 4.41
C ALA A 149 15.88 4.43 4.02
N ASP A 150 15.53 3.40 3.25
CA ASP A 150 14.15 3.18 2.81
C ASP A 150 13.23 2.81 3.97
N LEU A 151 13.65 1.84 4.78
CA LEU A 151 12.87 1.45 5.95
C LEU A 151 12.79 2.61 6.94
N TRP A 152 13.90 3.31 7.21
CA TRP A 152 13.91 4.50 8.05
C TRP A 152 12.89 5.55 7.62
N ASN A 153 12.91 5.95 6.33
CA ASN A 153 12.04 7.00 5.81
C ASN A 153 10.55 6.63 5.98
N VAL A 154 10.20 5.36 5.77
CA VAL A 154 8.82 4.90 5.95
C VAL A 154 8.43 4.84 7.42
N LEU A 155 9.30 4.32 8.30
CA LEU A 155 9.04 4.24 9.74
C LEU A 155 8.88 5.64 10.37
N GLU A 156 9.78 6.57 10.04
CA GLU A 156 9.73 7.95 10.52
C GLU A 156 8.44 8.65 10.05
N LYS A 157 8.11 8.53 8.76
CA LYS A 157 6.87 9.09 8.21
C LYS A 157 5.64 8.48 8.88
N ALA A 158 5.62 7.18 9.07
CA ALA A 158 4.52 6.47 9.71
C ALA A 158 4.30 6.94 11.16
N GLN A 159 5.38 7.10 11.94
CA GLN A 159 5.29 7.62 13.31
C GLN A 159 4.76 9.05 13.36
N HIS A 160 5.17 9.89 12.41
CA HIS A 160 4.66 11.26 12.30
C HIS A 160 3.16 11.31 11.99
N ILE A 161 2.69 10.50 11.02
CA ILE A 161 1.25 10.43 10.70
C ILE A 161 0.46 9.77 11.85
N ALA A 162 1.03 8.80 12.55
CA ALA A 162 0.42 8.21 13.74
C ALA A 162 0.19 9.24 14.85
N GLU A 163 1.14 10.16 15.05
CA GLU A 163 0.99 11.27 15.98
C GLU A 163 -0.08 12.27 15.52
N LEU A 164 -0.02 12.75 14.27
CA LEU A 164 -1.00 13.71 13.73
C LEU A 164 -2.43 13.16 13.73
N SER A 165 -2.59 11.85 13.52
CA SER A 165 -3.88 11.18 13.44
C SER A 165 -4.39 10.61 14.76
N ASP A 166 -3.67 10.85 15.88
CA ASP A 166 -4.04 10.35 17.21
C ASP A 166 -4.23 8.82 17.20
N GLY A 167 -3.25 8.12 16.61
CA GLY A 167 -3.20 6.65 16.52
C GLY A 167 -4.21 6.03 15.55
N ALA A 168 -4.92 6.81 14.74
CA ALA A 168 -5.82 6.27 13.73
C ALA A 168 -5.05 5.60 12.56
N PHE A 169 -3.84 6.07 12.27
CA PHE A 169 -2.85 5.34 11.49
C PHE A 169 -1.76 4.82 12.42
N ASP A 170 -1.48 3.53 12.41
CA ASP A 170 -0.45 2.93 13.27
C ASP A 170 0.11 1.66 12.62
N ILE A 171 1.38 1.72 12.20
CA ILE A 171 2.04 0.58 11.55
C ILE A 171 2.37 -0.55 12.53
N THR A 172 2.27 -0.35 13.84
CA THR A 172 2.49 -1.40 14.87
C THR A 172 1.30 -2.34 15.01
N CYS A 173 0.21 -2.12 14.28
CA CYS A 173 -0.97 -2.98 14.31
C CYS A 173 -0.82 -4.30 13.53
N GLY A 174 0.40 -4.70 13.13
CA GLY A 174 0.62 -5.84 12.23
C GLY A 174 0.09 -7.19 12.75
N ASN A 175 0.12 -7.43 14.07
CA ASN A 175 -0.52 -8.61 14.65
C ASN A 175 -2.05 -8.59 14.51
N VAL A 176 -2.66 -7.41 14.68
CA VAL A 176 -4.10 -7.20 14.51
C VAL A 176 -4.49 -7.38 13.03
N VAL A 177 -3.75 -6.76 12.11
CA VAL A 177 -4.01 -6.90 10.67
C VAL A 177 -3.89 -8.36 10.23
N ARG A 178 -2.89 -9.11 10.74
CA ARG A 178 -2.74 -10.54 10.45
C ARG A 178 -3.95 -11.37 10.94
N LEU A 179 -4.53 -11.06 12.10
CA LEU A 179 -5.77 -11.67 12.56
C LEU A 179 -6.94 -11.34 11.60
N TRP A 180 -7.05 -10.10 11.14
CA TRP A 180 -8.08 -9.71 10.18
C TRP A 180 -7.91 -10.32 8.80
N ARG A 181 -6.67 -10.51 8.32
CA ARG A 181 -6.39 -11.27 7.10
C ARG A 181 -6.89 -12.71 7.22
N ARG A 182 -6.71 -13.36 8.38
CA ARG A 182 -7.28 -14.68 8.67
C ARG A 182 -8.81 -14.64 8.73
N ALA A 183 -9.37 -13.69 9.47
CA ALA A 183 -10.82 -13.49 9.61
C ALA A 183 -11.51 -13.33 8.25
N ARG A 184 -10.93 -12.53 7.35
CA ARG A 184 -11.42 -12.36 5.98
C ARG A 184 -11.41 -13.65 5.16
N ARG A 185 -10.34 -14.45 5.27
CA ARG A 185 -10.23 -15.74 4.57
C ARG A 185 -11.21 -16.78 5.12
N GLN A 186 -11.39 -16.83 6.43
CA GLN A 186 -12.24 -17.82 7.10
C GLN A 186 -13.70 -17.39 7.22
N ARG A 187 -13.99 -16.10 6.99
CA ARG A 187 -15.31 -15.47 7.20
C ARG A 187 -15.82 -15.61 8.64
N GLU A 188 -14.88 -15.51 9.58
CA GLU A 188 -15.12 -15.65 11.02
C GLU A 188 -14.45 -14.49 11.75
N LEU A 189 -15.05 -13.98 12.82
CA LEU A 189 -14.44 -12.90 13.60
C LEU A 189 -13.14 -13.38 14.28
N PRO A 190 -12.14 -12.49 14.45
CA PRO A 190 -10.99 -12.80 15.29
C PRO A 190 -11.46 -13.22 16.70
N PRO A 191 -10.94 -14.34 17.24
CA PRO A 191 -11.27 -14.74 18.61
C PRO A 191 -10.91 -13.62 19.60
N PRO A 192 -11.81 -13.24 20.53
CA PRO A 192 -11.60 -12.07 21.39
C PRO A 192 -10.32 -12.13 22.23
N ASN A 193 -9.92 -13.32 22.67
CA ASN A 193 -8.66 -13.54 23.40
C ASN A 193 -7.42 -13.28 22.54
N LEU A 194 -7.44 -13.71 21.27
CA LEU A 194 -6.34 -13.46 20.34
C LEU A 194 -6.27 -12.00 19.94
N LEU A 195 -7.43 -11.37 19.73
CA LEU A 195 -7.48 -9.93 19.45
C LEU A 195 -6.92 -9.12 20.61
N LYS A 196 -7.34 -9.43 21.85
CA LYS A 196 -6.81 -8.79 23.05
C LYS A 196 -5.29 -8.92 23.15
N GLU A 197 -4.73 -10.09 22.83
CA GLU A 197 -3.27 -10.29 22.86
C GLU A 197 -2.56 -9.49 21.76
N ALA A 198 -3.09 -9.48 20.53
CA ALA A 198 -2.55 -8.67 19.44
C ALA A 198 -2.52 -7.18 19.81
N MET A 199 -3.58 -6.68 20.45
CA MET A 199 -3.68 -5.29 20.91
C MET A 199 -2.62 -4.90 21.96
N ARG A 200 -2.04 -5.85 22.70
CA ARG A 200 -0.94 -5.55 23.66
C ARG A 200 0.38 -5.22 22.98
N THR A 201 0.49 -5.54 21.69
CA THR A 201 1.66 -5.28 20.85
C THR A 201 1.44 -4.14 19.84
N THR A 202 0.35 -3.39 20.01
CA THR A 202 -0.04 -2.28 19.14
C THR A 202 -0.02 -0.98 19.94
N GLY A 203 0.59 0.04 19.36
CA GLY A 203 0.79 1.36 19.92
C GLY A 203 2.07 1.98 19.39
N ARG A 204 1.97 3.15 18.76
CA ARG A 204 3.12 3.92 18.22
C ARG A 204 4.26 4.12 19.21
N GLU A 205 3.95 4.23 20.51
CA GLU A 205 4.94 4.40 21.59
C GLU A 205 5.81 3.16 21.82
N LEU A 206 5.40 2.01 21.28
CA LEU A 206 6.13 0.74 21.33
C LEU A 206 7.18 0.60 20.22
N LEU A 207 7.22 1.54 19.27
CA LEU A 207 8.28 1.67 18.27
C LEU A 207 9.11 2.91 18.59
N ARG A 208 10.39 2.71 18.96
CA ARG A 208 11.34 3.82 19.15
C ARG A 208 12.25 3.95 17.95
N LEU A 209 12.45 5.18 17.51
CA LEU A 209 13.34 5.53 16.42
C LEU A 209 14.44 6.46 16.95
N ASP A 210 15.69 6.17 16.62
CA ASP A 210 16.83 7.05 16.88
C ASP A 210 17.31 7.66 15.56
N PRO A 211 17.03 8.95 15.30
CA PRO A 211 17.41 9.61 14.04
C PRO A 211 18.91 9.83 13.88
N GLN A 212 19.68 9.88 14.97
CA GLN A 212 21.12 10.07 14.90
C GLN A 212 21.82 8.80 14.44
N GLN A 213 21.34 7.64 14.90
CA GLN A 213 21.90 6.34 14.54
C GLN A 213 21.16 5.64 13.39
N ARG A 214 19.97 6.13 13.01
CA ARG A 214 19.01 5.46 12.11
C ARG A 214 18.72 4.03 12.55
N THR A 215 18.38 3.90 13.82
CA THR A 215 18.03 2.61 14.43
C THR A 215 16.58 2.59 14.89
N ALA A 216 15.97 1.41 14.87
CA ALA A 216 14.62 1.16 15.34
C ALA A 216 14.63 0.09 16.44
N GLU A 217 13.85 0.30 17.50
CA GLU A 217 13.66 -0.64 18.61
C GLU A 217 12.16 -0.94 18.77
N LEU A 218 11.80 -2.22 18.82
CA LEU A 218 10.43 -2.69 19.09
C LEU A 218 10.37 -3.17 20.55
N LEU A 219 9.56 -2.49 21.37
CA LEU A 219 9.62 -2.60 22.84
C LEU A 219 8.88 -3.81 23.43
N ARG A 220 8.09 -4.55 22.65
CA ARG A 220 7.32 -5.69 23.13
C ARG A 220 7.68 -6.93 22.34
N GLU A 221 7.83 -8.04 23.06
CA GLU A 221 8.06 -9.34 22.45
C GLU A 221 6.94 -9.69 21.48
N GLY A 222 7.31 -10.22 20.31
CA GLY A 222 6.35 -10.66 19.30
C GLY A 222 5.62 -9.55 18.54
N MET A 223 6.01 -8.28 18.68
CA MET A 223 5.50 -7.20 17.84
C MET A 223 5.70 -7.49 16.36
N ARG A 224 4.76 -6.99 15.56
CA ARG A 224 4.84 -7.02 14.10
C ARG A 224 4.43 -5.66 13.55
N LEU A 225 5.17 -5.22 12.55
CA LEU A 225 4.83 -4.03 11.79
C LEU A 225 4.08 -4.42 10.51
N ASP A 226 3.18 -3.54 10.06
CA ASP A 226 2.46 -3.60 8.79
C ASP A 226 2.56 -2.24 8.11
N LEU A 227 3.13 -2.21 6.91
CA LEU A 227 3.35 -1.00 6.13
C LEU A 227 2.34 -0.83 4.98
N GLY A 228 1.27 -1.63 4.94
CA GLY A 228 0.33 -1.70 3.81
C GLY A 228 -0.40 -0.39 3.49
N GLY A 229 -0.55 0.50 4.49
CA GLY A 229 -1.14 1.83 4.34
C GLY A 229 -0.16 2.96 4.02
N ILE A 230 1.11 2.66 3.69
CA ILE A 230 2.11 3.69 3.34
C ILE A 230 3.12 3.23 2.28
N ALA A 231 3.41 1.92 2.21
CA ALA A 231 4.47 1.37 1.38
C ALA A 231 4.23 1.54 -0.13
N LYS A 232 2.97 1.54 -0.59
CA LYS A 232 2.65 1.71 -2.02
C LYS A 232 2.88 3.16 -2.44
N GLY A 233 2.47 4.12 -1.61
CA GLY A 233 2.80 5.53 -1.79
C GLY A 233 4.31 5.78 -1.87
N TYR A 234 5.10 5.07 -1.05
CA TYR A 234 6.57 5.14 -1.11
C TYR A 234 7.14 4.51 -2.39
N ALA A 235 6.69 3.31 -2.75
CA ALA A 235 7.17 2.60 -3.93
C ALA A 235 6.89 3.36 -5.24
N THR A 236 5.69 3.94 -5.37
CA THR A 236 5.33 4.74 -6.54
C THR A 236 6.16 6.02 -6.65
N ALA A 237 6.43 6.70 -5.52
CA ALA A 237 7.29 7.88 -5.48
C ALA A 237 8.75 7.54 -5.83
N ALA A 238 9.29 6.44 -5.27
CA ALA A 238 10.65 5.98 -5.55
C ALA A 238 10.84 5.55 -7.01
N ALA A 239 9.88 4.84 -7.59
CA ALA A 239 9.87 4.47 -9.00
C ALA A 239 9.83 5.70 -9.91
N LEU A 240 8.99 6.70 -9.60
CA LEU A 240 8.92 7.95 -10.35
C LEU A 240 10.26 8.72 -10.30
N GLU A 241 10.93 8.71 -9.14
CA GLU A 241 12.25 9.32 -8.98
C GLU A 241 13.32 8.63 -9.85
N VAL A 242 13.27 7.30 -9.99
CA VAL A 242 14.15 6.56 -10.91
C VAL A 242 13.95 7.02 -12.36
N LEU A 243 12.69 7.15 -12.79
CA LEU A 243 12.37 7.66 -14.13
C LEU A 243 12.88 9.09 -14.32
N ARG A 244 12.69 9.96 -13.31
CA ARG A 244 13.16 11.34 -13.35
C ARG A 244 14.68 11.43 -13.50
N ARG A 245 15.43 10.60 -12.77
CA ARG A 245 16.91 10.54 -12.87
C ARG A 245 17.39 10.04 -14.23
N ARG A 246 16.56 9.29 -14.94
CA ARG A 246 16.80 8.83 -16.33
C ARG A 246 16.33 9.84 -17.38
N GLY A 247 15.95 11.06 -16.99
CA GLY A 247 15.49 12.11 -17.89
C GLY A 247 14.01 12.00 -18.28
N ILE A 248 13.28 10.99 -17.79
CA ILE A 248 11.86 10.81 -18.08
C ILE A 248 11.04 11.54 -17.01
N ARG A 249 10.59 12.74 -17.35
CA ARG A 249 9.82 13.61 -16.43
C ARG A 249 8.31 13.45 -16.56
N MET A 250 7.83 13.14 -17.75
CA MET A 250 6.40 12.93 -18.05
C MET A 250 6.06 11.46 -17.83
N ALA A 251 5.89 11.08 -16.57
CA ALA A 251 5.54 9.72 -16.17
C ALA A 251 4.50 9.69 -15.05
N MET A 252 3.80 8.56 -14.95
CA MET A 252 2.87 8.22 -13.89
C MET A 252 3.15 6.79 -13.46
N ILE A 253 3.21 6.57 -12.14
CA ILE A 253 3.25 5.23 -11.54
C ILE A 253 1.93 5.01 -10.81
N ASP A 254 1.25 3.91 -11.10
CA ASP A 254 -0.01 3.50 -10.47
C ASP A 254 0.18 2.15 -9.79
N ALA A 255 -0.08 2.10 -8.47
CA ALA A 255 -0.10 0.89 -7.66
C ALA A 255 -1.53 0.60 -7.17
N GLY A 256 -2.38 0.10 -8.06
CA GLY A 256 -3.75 -0.29 -7.70
C GLY A 256 -4.63 0.87 -7.23
N GLY A 257 -4.40 2.09 -7.75
CA GLY A 257 -5.13 3.31 -7.41
C GLY A 257 -4.36 4.30 -6.56
N ASP A 258 -3.17 3.93 -6.05
CA ASP A 258 -2.22 4.87 -5.45
C ASP A 258 -1.26 5.35 -6.52
N LEU A 259 -1.35 6.63 -6.87
CA LEU A 259 -0.67 7.24 -8.01
C LEU A 259 0.44 8.18 -7.53
N CYS A 260 1.57 8.18 -8.24
CA CYS A 260 2.54 9.29 -8.22
C CYS A 260 2.71 9.82 -9.65
N LEU A 261 2.54 11.14 -9.81
CA LEU A 261 2.48 11.82 -11.09
C LEU A 261 3.68 12.75 -11.25
N GLY A 262 4.40 12.61 -12.36
CA GLY A 262 5.43 13.54 -12.81
C GLY A 262 4.84 14.75 -13.52
N ASP A 263 5.60 15.29 -14.47
CA ASP A 263 5.19 16.42 -15.31
C ASP A 263 4.00 16.03 -16.20
N ALA A 264 3.19 17.02 -16.58
CA ALA A 264 2.01 16.80 -17.41
C ALA A 264 2.36 16.15 -18.77
N PRO A 265 1.52 15.24 -19.30
CA PRO A 265 1.66 14.73 -20.65
C PRO A 265 1.79 15.83 -21.71
N PRO A 266 2.44 15.56 -22.86
CA PRO A 266 2.55 16.53 -23.94
C PRO A 266 1.19 17.12 -24.36
N GLY A 267 1.10 18.44 -24.42
CA GLY A 267 -0.11 19.15 -24.84
C GLY A 267 -1.25 19.21 -23.82
N THR A 268 -1.04 18.77 -22.57
CA THR A 268 -2.06 18.84 -21.50
C THR A 268 -1.58 19.66 -20.29
N ALA A 269 -2.53 20.14 -19.48
CA ALA A 269 -2.22 20.85 -18.23
C ALA A 269 -1.86 19.91 -17.06
N GLY A 270 -2.16 18.61 -17.20
CA GLY A 270 -1.98 17.60 -16.16
C GLY A 270 -2.44 16.21 -16.62
N TRP A 271 -2.16 15.22 -15.78
CA TRP A 271 -2.68 13.86 -15.88
C TRP A 271 -4.17 13.85 -15.51
N THR A 272 -4.95 13.10 -16.29
CA THR A 272 -6.38 12.91 -16.07
C THR A 272 -6.59 11.70 -15.16
N VAL A 273 -7.02 11.95 -13.92
CA VAL A 273 -7.23 10.92 -12.89
C VAL A 273 -8.71 10.84 -12.53
N GLY A 274 -9.30 9.66 -12.68
CA GLY A 274 -10.67 9.40 -12.23
C GLY A 274 -10.71 9.10 -10.74
N VAL A 275 -11.60 9.75 -9.99
CA VAL A 275 -11.73 9.56 -8.54
C VAL A 275 -13.17 9.25 -8.12
N ALA A 276 -13.29 8.56 -6.98
CA ALA A 276 -14.54 8.15 -6.34
C ALA A 276 -15.55 7.50 -7.33
N PRO A 277 -15.25 6.28 -7.81
CA PRO A 277 -16.11 5.58 -8.77
C PRO A 277 -17.48 5.25 -8.19
N ARG A 278 -18.52 5.24 -9.05
CA ARG A 278 -19.89 4.83 -8.70
C ARG A 278 -20.01 3.31 -8.61
N GLY A 279 -19.31 2.71 -7.67
CA GLY A 279 -19.22 1.25 -7.52
C GLY A 279 -17.93 0.67 -8.12
N PRO A 280 -17.64 -0.62 -7.82
CA PRO A 280 -16.53 -1.39 -8.35
C PRO A 280 -16.17 -1.10 -9.82
N ASN A 281 -17.09 -1.39 -10.73
CA ASN A 281 -16.86 -1.22 -12.18
C ASN A 281 -17.51 0.06 -12.70
N GLY A 282 -17.83 0.99 -11.80
CA GLY A 282 -18.54 2.21 -12.12
C GLY A 282 -17.63 3.27 -12.74
N PRO A 283 -18.18 4.19 -13.53
CA PRO A 283 -17.43 5.35 -13.99
C PRO A 283 -16.93 6.19 -12.80
N PRO A 284 -15.74 6.82 -12.90
CA PRO A 284 -15.34 7.85 -11.93
C PRO A 284 -16.39 8.96 -11.90
N ARG A 285 -16.68 9.46 -10.70
CA ARG A 285 -17.63 10.54 -10.49
C ARG A 285 -17.01 11.91 -10.76
N TRP A 286 -15.72 12.05 -10.48
CA TRP A 286 -14.95 13.24 -10.81
C TRP A 286 -13.69 12.90 -11.58
N ILE A 287 -13.26 13.86 -12.37
CA ILE A 287 -12.01 13.85 -13.11
C ILE A 287 -11.13 14.96 -12.54
N LEU A 288 -9.99 14.57 -12.00
CA LEU A 288 -8.92 15.45 -11.54
C LEU A 288 -7.90 15.61 -12.67
N SER A 289 -7.51 16.85 -12.96
CA SER A 289 -6.35 17.16 -13.81
C SER A 289 -5.22 17.70 -12.93
N THR A 290 -4.12 16.96 -12.80
CA THR A 290 -3.01 17.35 -11.91
C THR A 290 -1.67 16.79 -12.37
N GLN A 291 -0.56 17.34 -11.87
CA GLN A 291 0.81 16.93 -12.18
C GLN A 291 1.70 17.20 -10.97
N ARG A 292 2.82 16.47 -10.83
CA ARG A 292 3.74 16.61 -9.68
C ARG A 292 3.05 16.45 -8.32
N GLN A 293 2.13 15.49 -8.27
CA GLN A 293 1.31 15.17 -7.11
C GLN A 293 1.16 13.65 -7.00
N ALA A 294 0.95 13.17 -5.79
CA ALA A 294 0.42 11.84 -5.55
C ALA A 294 -1.09 11.91 -5.33
N VAL A 295 -1.79 10.84 -5.71
CA VAL A 295 -3.22 10.66 -5.49
C VAL A 295 -3.44 9.27 -4.92
N ALA A 296 -3.87 9.16 -3.66
CA ALA A 296 -4.12 7.88 -3.00
C ALA A 296 -5.60 7.77 -2.65
N THR A 297 -6.16 6.56 -2.74
CA THR A 297 -7.58 6.32 -2.40
C THR A 297 -7.75 5.11 -1.48
N SER A 298 -8.27 5.36 -0.29
CA SER A 298 -8.62 4.31 0.69
C SER A 298 -10.12 4.13 0.80
N GLY A 299 -10.55 2.87 0.97
CA GLY A 299 -11.95 2.51 1.11
C GLY A 299 -12.15 1.00 1.14
N ASP A 300 -13.39 0.56 1.38
CA ASP A 300 -13.73 -0.85 1.56
C ASP A 300 -14.39 -1.48 0.32
N MET A 301 -14.50 -0.75 -0.79
CA MET A 301 -15.21 -1.21 -2.01
C MET A 301 -14.68 -2.53 -2.54
N TRP A 302 -13.36 -2.70 -2.59
CA TRP A 302 -12.70 -3.86 -3.17
C TRP A 302 -12.33 -4.94 -2.18
N GLN A 303 -11.95 -4.55 -0.96
CA GLN A 303 -11.44 -5.46 0.05
C GLN A 303 -12.25 -5.35 1.33
N PHE A 304 -13.11 -6.35 1.54
CA PHE A 304 -13.99 -6.48 2.70
C PHE A 304 -14.29 -7.97 3.00
N VAL A 305 -15.01 -8.22 4.09
CA VAL A 305 -15.67 -9.49 4.40
C VAL A 305 -17.03 -9.21 5.04
N VAL A 306 -18.01 -10.10 4.85
CA VAL A 306 -19.29 -10.06 5.58
C VAL A 306 -19.30 -11.23 6.57
N ILE A 307 -19.49 -10.91 7.84
CA ILE A 307 -19.54 -11.89 8.95
C ILE A 307 -20.79 -11.56 9.76
N ASP A 308 -21.65 -12.55 9.97
CA ASP A 308 -22.93 -12.41 10.68
C ASP A 308 -23.79 -11.23 10.19
N GLY A 309 -23.85 -11.04 8.87
CA GLY A 309 -24.61 -9.96 8.23
C GLY A 309 -23.97 -8.57 8.30
N LYS A 310 -22.81 -8.42 8.97
CA LYS A 310 -22.08 -7.15 9.08
C LYS A 310 -20.86 -7.13 8.15
N ARG A 311 -20.71 -6.04 7.40
CA ARG A 311 -19.56 -5.81 6.51
C ARG A 311 -18.40 -5.18 7.29
N TYR A 312 -17.21 -5.76 7.11
CA TYR A 312 -15.94 -5.28 7.67
C TYR A 312 -14.94 -5.03 6.55
N SER A 313 -14.30 -3.86 6.58
CA SER A 313 -13.20 -3.48 5.69
C SER A 313 -11.93 -4.30 5.98
N HIS A 314 -11.01 -4.31 5.02
CA HIS A 314 -9.62 -4.72 5.26
C HIS A 314 -8.83 -3.70 6.10
N ILE A 315 -9.28 -2.44 6.13
CA ILE A 315 -8.72 -1.41 7.01
C ILE A 315 -9.23 -1.68 8.42
N VAL A 316 -8.33 -1.66 9.38
CA VAL A 316 -8.59 -1.91 10.80
C VAL A 316 -8.39 -0.59 11.56
N ASP A 317 -9.24 -0.31 12.54
CA ASP A 317 -8.96 0.75 13.53
C ASP A 317 -7.96 0.20 14.56
N PRO A 318 -6.72 0.71 14.62
CA PRO A 318 -5.70 0.21 15.54
C PRO A 318 -6.07 0.37 17.01
N ARG A 319 -7.02 1.25 17.34
CA ARG A 319 -7.45 1.57 18.71
C ARG A 319 -8.50 0.59 19.24
N THR A 320 -9.31 0.02 18.35
CA THR A 320 -10.32 -0.98 18.71
C THR A 320 -9.90 -2.38 18.30
N GLY A 321 -8.97 -2.48 17.36
CA GLY A 321 -8.55 -3.72 16.73
C GLY A 321 -9.59 -4.32 15.80
N LEU A 322 -10.63 -3.57 15.42
CA LEU A 322 -11.71 -4.05 14.56
C LEU A 322 -11.61 -3.49 13.13
N GLY A 323 -11.96 -4.32 12.15
CA GLY A 323 -12.16 -3.88 10.77
C GLY A 323 -13.24 -2.80 10.71
N LEU A 324 -13.01 -1.76 9.91
CA LEU A 324 -13.93 -0.64 9.78
C LEU A 324 -15.28 -1.11 9.23
N THR A 325 -16.35 -0.54 9.77
CA THR A 325 -17.73 -0.84 9.34
C THR A 325 -18.42 0.39 8.78
N ASN A 326 -17.87 1.58 9.01
CA ASN A 326 -18.22 2.81 8.31
C ASN A 326 -17.65 2.75 6.89
N ARG A 327 -18.51 2.98 5.89
CA ARG A 327 -18.13 2.88 4.48
C ARG A 327 -17.81 4.26 3.94
N LEU A 328 -16.53 4.60 3.98
CA LEU A 328 -15.99 5.87 3.51
C LEU A 328 -14.94 5.65 2.43
N HIS A 329 -15.12 6.33 1.30
CA HIS A 329 -14.09 6.48 0.28
C HIS A 329 -13.35 7.79 0.51
N CYS A 330 -12.05 7.72 0.74
CA CYS A 330 -11.21 8.88 0.95
C CYS A 330 -10.17 8.94 -0.16
N THR A 331 -10.20 10.01 -0.96
CA THR A 331 -9.14 10.33 -1.92
C THR A 331 -8.31 11.49 -1.38
N ILE A 332 -7.00 11.31 -1.27
CA ILE A 332 -6.05 12.34 -0.84
C ILE A 332 -5.13 12.71 -2.00
N VAL A 333 -4.88 14.01 -2.17
CA VAL A 333 -3.90 14.56 -3.10
C VAL A 333 -2.84 15.30 -2.29
N HIS A 334 -1.57 14.96 -2.52
CA HIS A 334 -0.44 15.54 -1.80
C HIS A 334 0.86 15.39 -2.62
N PRO A 335 1.84 16.31 -2.55
CA PRO A 335 3.09 16.19 -3.33
C PRO A 335 3.98 15.01 -2.91
N ASP A 336 3.86 14.54 -1.68
CA ASP A 336 4.54 13.36 -1.14
C ASP A 336 3.63 12.13 -1.15
N GLY A 337 4.03 11.09 -1.88
CA GLY A 337 3.29 9.82 -2.05
C GLY A 337 3.02 9.05 -0.76
N PRO A 338 4.03 8.78 0.08
CA PRO A 338 3.82 8.14 1.39
C PRO A 338 2.80 8.89 2.26
N THR A 339 2.87 10.22 2.28
CA THR A 339 1.92 11.05 3.02
C THR A 339 0.49 10.89 2.47
N ALA A 340 0.30 10.86 1.15
CA ALA A 340 -1.02 10.65 0.56
C ALA A 340 -1.65 9.30 0.96
N ASP A 341 -0.89 8.19 0.83
CA ASP A 341 -1.33 6.82 1.16
C ASP A 341 -1.68 6.69 2.66
N ALA A 342 -0.78 7.17 3.53
CA ALA A 342 -0.98 7.11 4.98
C ALA A 342 -2.16 7.96 5.45
N LEU A 343 -2.33 9.18 4.90
CA LEU A 343 -3.47 10.03 5.23
C LEU A 343 -4.79 9.46 4.74
N ALA A 344 -4.83 8.85 3.55
CA ALA A 344 -6.04 8.24 3.04
C ALA A 344 -6.53 7.14 4.01
N THR A 345 -5.60 6.31 4.50
CA THR A 345 -5.88 5.27 5.51
C THR A 345 -6.31 5.89 6.86
N ALA A 346 -5.58 6.88 7.37
CA ALA A 346 -5.88 7.56 8.62
C ALA A 346 -7.29 8.17 8.62
N VAL A 347 -7.65 8.85 7.52
CA VAL A 347 -8.96 9.51 7.36
C VAL A 347 -10.08 8.48 7.27
N SER A 348 -9.88 7.34 6.60
CA SER A 348 -10.86 6.24 6.60
C SER A 348 -11.17 5.77 8.03
N VAL A 349 -10.16 5.67 8.90
CA VAL A 349 -10.33 5.28 10.31
C VAL A 349 -10.97 6.40 11.15
N LEU A 350 -10.59 7.67 10.92
CA LEU A 350 -11.13 8.82 11.66
C LEU A 350 -12.58 9.17 11.30
N GLY A 351 -13.03 8.81 10.09
CA GLY A 351 -14.31 9.25 9.55
C GLY A 351 -14.28 10.72 9.10
N ILE A 352 -15.45 11.23 8.70
CA ILE A 352 -15.57 12.49 7.95
C ILE A 352 -15.07 13.70 8.75
N GLU A 353 -15.61 13.94 9.94
CA GLU A 353 -15.35 15.18 10.69
C GLU A 353 -13.89 15.29 11.18
N ARG A 354 -13.39 14.23 11.83
CA ARG A 354 -12.00 14.18 12.32
C ARG A 354 -11.01 14.05 11.16
N GLY A 355 -11.38 13.31 10.12
CA GLY A 355 -10.57 13.14 8.92
C GLY A 355 -10.40 14.45 8.16
N LEU A 356 -11.47 15.24 7.99
CA LEU A 356 -11.37 16.57 7.38
C LEU A 356 -10.42 17.47 8.18
N LYS A 357 -10.52 17.50 9.51
CA LYS A 357 -9.62 18.27 10.36
C LYS A 357 -8.15 17.85 10.20
N LEU A 358 -7.89 16.55 10.08
CA LEU A 358 -6.54 16.03 9.80
C LEU A 358 -6.03 16.48 8.43
N ILE A 359 -6.86 16.44 7.39
CA ILE A 359 -6.46 16.90 6.05
C ILE A 359 -6.12 18.39 6.07
N GLU A 360 -6.92 19.21 6.76
CA GLU A 360 -6.67 20.65 6.83
C GLU A 360 -5.38 20.99 7.57
N SER A 361 -5.01 20.20 8.59
CA SER A 361 -3.80 20.42 9.39
C SER A 361 -2.51 20.04 8.68
N VAL A 362 -2.57 19.17 7.66
CA VAL A 362 -1.40 18.79 6.86
C VAL A 362 -1.18 19.80 5.72
N PRO A 363 -0.02 20.47 5.66
CA PRO A 363 0.30 21.38 4.56
C PRO A 363 0.20 20.68 3.21
N ASN A 364 -0.33 21.39 2.21
CA ASN A 364 -0.50 20.90 0.83
C ASN A 364 -1.45 19.72 0.63
N ALA A 365 -2.05 19.16 1.69
CA ALA A 365 -3.01 18.09 1.55
C ALA A 365 -4.37 18.61 1.08
N ALA A 366 -4.91 17.97 0.05
CA ALA A 366 -6.29 18.12 -0.39
C ALA A 366 -6.99 16.77 -0.28
N GLY A 367 -8.29 16.76 0.03
CA GLY A 367 -9.02 15.50 0.16
C GLY A 367 -10.49 15.58 -0.19
N LEU A 368 -11.03 14.45 -0.65
CA LEU A 368 -12.43 14.22 -0.96
C LEU A 368 -12.92 12.97 -0.23
N LEU A 369 -13.98 13.14 0.56
CA LEU A 369 -14.57 12.15 1.43
C LEU A 369 -15.98 11.83 0.92
N VAL A 370 -16.18 10.60 0.46
CA VAL A 370 -17.42 10.14 -0.18
C VAL A 370 -17.97 8.94 0.59
N PRO A 371 -19.04 9.13 1.38
CA PRO A 371 -19.77 8.03 1.98
C PRO A 371 -20.39 7.13 0.92
N VAL A 372 -20.38 5.81 1.11
CA VAL A 372 -20.87 4.86 0.08
C VAL A 372 -22.37 4.58 0.17
N GLU A 373 -22.97 4.69 1.36
CA GLU A 373 -24.37 4.34 1.63
C GLU A 373 -25.24 5.55 2.03
N GLU A 374 -24.67 6.75 1.96
CA GLU A 374 -25.38 7.97 2.33
C GLU A 374 -25.67 8.79 1.08
N PRO A 375 -26.73 9.64 1.11
CA PRO A 375 -27.04 10.49 -0.01
C PRO A 375 -25.86 11.40 -0.42
N ASP A 376 -25.87 11.79 -1.70
CA ASP A 376 -24.81 12.55 -2.36
C ASP A 376 -24.51 13.92 -1.70
N ASP A 377 -25.39 14.40 -0.83
CA ASP A 377 -25.25 15.63 -0.06
C ASP A 377 -24.24 15.52 1.10
N ARG A 378 -23.79 14.30 1.45
CA ARG A 378 -22.77 14.06 2.49
C ARG A 378 -21.34 13.96 1.97
N ILE A 379 -21.12 14.29 0.69
CA ILE A 379 -19.78 14.40 0.13
C ILE A 379 -19.09 15.64 0.70
N VAL A 380 -17.93 15.42 1.31
CA VAL A 380 -17.16 16.49 1.98
C VAL A 380 -15.80 16.62 1.30
N ALA A 381 -15.37 17.84 1.05
CA ALA A 381 -14.09 18.15 0.45
C ALA A 381 -13.32 19.14 1.32
N SER A 382 -11.99 19.04 1.35
CA SER A 382 -11.15 20.02 2.04
C SER A 382 -11.07 21.35 1.30
N SER A 383 -10.69 22.41 2.00
CA SER A 383 -10.52 23.77 1.49
C SER A 383 -9.54 23.86 0.33
N ARG A 384 -8.56 22.94 0.27
CA ARG A 384 -7.58 22.86 -0.82
C ARG A 384 -8.07 22.05 -2.00
N TRP A 385 -9.05 21.16 -1.82
CA TRP A 385 -9.64 20.38 -2.91
C TRP A 385 -10.31 21.29 -3.95
N SER A 386 -11.01 22.34 -3.52
CA SER A 386 -11.67 23.29 -4.44
C SER A 386 -10.71 24.09 -5.31
N LYS A 387 -9.40 24.07 -5.00
CA LYS A 387 -8.34 24.71 -5.78
C LYS A 387 -7.75 23.78 -6.84
N LEU A 388 -8.04 22.49 -6.78
CA LEU A 388 -7.64 21.53 -7.78
C LEU A 388 -8.52 21.66 -9.03
N ALA A 389 -7.93 21.41 -10.21
CA ALA A 389 -8.68 21.34 -11.45
C ALA A 389 -9.50 20.04 -11.48
N VAL A 390 -10.66 20.07 -10.83
CA VAL A 390 -11.59 18.95 -10.71
C VAL A 390 -12.88 19.30 -11.44
N SER A 391 -13.34 18.40 -12.30
CA SER A 391 -14.64 18.50 -12.95
C SER A 391 -15.48 17.27 -12.62
N PRO A 392 -16.80 17.42 -12.42
CA PRO A 392 -17.67 16.25 -12.43
C PRO A 392 -17.51 15.57 -13.78
N ARG A 393 -17.42 14.24 -13.78
CA ARG A 393 -17.50 13.53 -15.06
C ARG A 393 -18.86 13.86 -15.65
N ARG A 394 -18.87 14.48 -16.84
CA ARG A 394 -20.09 14.54 -17.66
C ARG A 394 -20.53 13.10 -17.85
N THR A 395 -21.53 12.66 -17.09
CA THR A 395 -22.26 11.45 -17.44
C THR A 395 -22.80 11.75 -18.82
N ASP A 396 -22.51 10.90 -19.81
CA ASP A 396 -23.26 10.92 -21.04
C ASP A 396 -24.73 10.90 -20.60
N ARG A 397 -25.44 12.02 -20.79
CA ARG A 397 -26.88 12.00 -20.72
C ARG A 397 -27.25 10.91 -21.71
N ALA A 398 -27.88 9.84 -21.23
CA ALA A 398 -28.58 8.96 -22.13
C ALA A 398 -29.43 9.85 -23.06
N PRO A 399 -29.37 9.64 -24.39
CA PRO A 399 -30.10 10.45 -25.34
C PRO A 399 -31.59 10.52 -25.01
#